data_AF-A0A7J8T1Y4-F1
#
_entry.id   AF-A0A7J8T1Y4-F1
#
_cell.length_a   1.000
_cell.length_b   1.000
_cell.length_c   1.000
_cell.angle_alpha   90.00
_cell.angle_beta   90.00
_cell.angle_gamma   90.00
#
_symmetry.space_group_name_H-M   'P 1'
#
loop_
_entity.id
_entity.type
_entity.pdbx_description
1 polymer ?
#
loop_
_entity_poly.entity_id
_entity_poly.type
_entity_poly.pdbx_seq_one_letter_code
_entity_poly.pdbx_strand_id
1 'polypeptide(L)' 'MIETRKVPNINVYTTLIKGLHIIEDIDGAIKLLKMLEEIGHNPNVITSNIIIDSLYKKGLL' A
#
# COMPACT_ATOMS: atom_id res chain seq x y z
N MET A 1 -29.64 -4.25 -5.43
CA MET A 1 -28.34 -3.76 -5.94
C MET A 1 -27.30 -4.80 -5.58
N ILE A 2 -26.78 -5.55 -6.57
CA ILE A 2 -25.73 -6.55 -6.30
C ILE A 2 -24.41 -5.79 -6.23
N GLU A 3 -23.99 -5.45 -5.02
CA GLU A 3 -22.64 -5.00 -4.75
C GLU A 3 -21.72 -6.20 -4.98
N THR A 4 -21.25 -6.35 -6.22
CA THR A 4 -20.20 -7.32 -6.54
C THR A 4 -18.95 -6.83 -5.82
N ARG A 5 -18.65 -7.46 -4.68
CA ARG A 5 -17.38 -7.34 -3.95
C ARG A 5 -16.26 -7.81 -4.88
N LYS A 6 -15.89 -7.00 -5.87
CA LYS A 6 -14.68 -7.18 -6.65
C LYS A 6 -13.55 -6.94 -5.67
N VAL A 7 -12.84 -8.02 -5.31
CA VAL A 7 -11.57 -7.94 -4.61
C VAL A 7 -10.74 -6.91 -5.38
N PRO A 8 -10.34 -5.78 -4.75
CA PRO A 8 -9.56 -4.78 -5.45
C PRO A 8 -8.30 -5.46 -5.97
N ASN A 9 -8.11 -5.43 -7.29
CA ASN A 9 -6.95 -6.06 -7.90
C ASN A 9 -5.68 -5.39 -7.34
N ILE A 10 -4.54 -6.09 -7.33
CA ILE A 10 -3.25 -5.58 -6.82
C ILE A 10 -2.89 -4.18 -7.36
N ASN A 11 -3.36 -3.85 -8.56
CA ASN A 11 -3.21 -2.55 -9.21
C ASN A 11 -3.93 -1.41 -8.45
N VAL A 12 -5.09 -1.66 -7.85
CA VAL A 12 -5.84 -0.68 -7.06
C VAL A 12 -5.07 -0.35 -5.79
N TYR A 13 -4.63 -1.37 -5.05
CA TYR A 13 -3.80 -1.18 -3.86
C TYR A 13 -2.49 -0.47 -4.18
N THR A 14 -1.81 -0.85 -5.26
CA THR A 14 -0.59 -0.17 -5.71
C THR A 14 -0.84 1.32 -6.01
N THR A 15 -1.98 1.65 -6.62
CA THR A 15 -2.34 3.04 -6.93
C THR A 15 -2.64 3.83 -5.66
N LEU A 16 -3.39 3.25 -4.73
CA LEU A 16 -3.69 3.88 -3.44
C LEU A 16 -2.41 4.11 -2.62
N ILE A 17 -1.52 3.12 -2.54
CA ILE A 17 -0.26 3.24 -1.79
C ILE A 17 0.64 4.32 -2.39
N LYS A 18 0.69 4.45 -3.73
CA LYS A 18 1.37 5.58 -4.37
C LYS A 18 0.75 6.93 -3.99
N GLY A 19 -0.58 7.04 -3.98
CA GLY A 19 -1.27 8.26 -3.57
C GLY A 19 -0.97 8.63 -2.12
N LEU A 20 -1.00 7.65 -1.22
CA LEU A 20 -0.67 7.82 0.19
C LEU A 20 0.79 8.23 0.39
N HIS A 21 1.71 7.70 -0.41
CA HIS A 21 3.11 8.15 -0.41
C HIS A 21 3.26 9.62 -0.82
N ILE A 22 2.52 10.08 -1.84
CA ILE A 22 2.56 11.48 -2.30
C ILE A 22 2.07 12.46 -1.22
N ILE A 23 1.04 12.07 -0.46
CA ILE A 23 0.51 12.89 0.64
C ILE A 23 1.22 12.63 1.98
N GLU A 24 2.31 11.86 1.96
CA GLU A 24 3.10 11.46 3.14
C GLU A 24 2.29 10.75 4.24
N ASP A 25 1.17 10.12 3.89
CA ASP A 25 0.39 9.27 4.79
C ASP A 25 0.99 7.85 4.85
N ILE A 26 2.05 7.76 5.64
CA ILE A 26 2.83 6.54 5.83
C ILE A 26 1.99 5.46 6.54
N ASP A 27 1.16 5.86 7.51
CA ASP A 27 0.38 4.92 8.32
C ASP A 27 -0.74 4.28 7.48
N GLY A 28 -1.38 5.07 6.61
CA GLY A 28 -2.32 4.56 5.61
C GLY A 28 -1.65 3.59 4.62
N ALA A 29 -0.45 3.94 4.13
CA ALA A 29 0.30 3.10 3.19
C ALA A 29 0.66 1.73 3.81
N ILE A 30 1.12 1.72 5.07
CA ILE A 30 1.42 0.50 5.84
C ILE A 30 0.15 -0.34 6.02
N LYS A 31 -0.99 0.28 6.32
CA LYS A 31 -2.26 -0.44 6.51
C LYS A 31 -2.71 -1.15 5.22
N LEU A 32 -2.57 -0.50 4.06
CA LEU A 32 -2.89 -1.12 2.78
C LEU A 32 -1.90 -2.22 2.39
N LEU A 33 -0.62 -2.08 2.75
CA LEU A 33 0.40 -3.13 2.56
C LEU A 33 0.04 -4.40 3.34
N LYS A 34 -0.32 -4.26 4.62
CA LYS A 34 -0.77 -5.40 5.45
C LYS A 34 -2.01 -6.06 4.87
N MET A 35 -2.96 -5.26 4.39
CA MET A 35 -4.15 -5.80 3.71
C MET A 35 -3.79 -6.61 2.45
N LEU A 36 -2.80 -6.18 1.66
CA LEU A 36 -2.28 -6.92 0.51
C LEU A 36 -1.70 -8.29 0.92
N GLU A 37 -0.91 -8.31 1.99
CA GLU A 37 -0.34 -9.55 2.54
C GLU A 37 -1.44 -10.50 3.06
N GLU A 38 -2.44 -9.97 3.77
CA GLU A 38 -3.58 -10.73 4.32
C GLU A 38 -4.44 -11.38 3.23
N ILE A 39 -4.59 -10.74 2.07
CA ILE A 39 -5.29 -11.32 0.91
C ILE A 39 -4.41 -12.28 0.09
N GLY A 40 -3.19 -12.59 0.55
CA GLY A 40 -2.26 -13.51 -0.09
C GLY A 40 -1.53 -12.94 -1.31
N HIS A 41 -1.56 -11.61 -1.50
CA HIS A 41 -0.88 -10.94 -2.58
C HIS A 41 0.44 -10.34 -2.08
N ASN A 42 1.55 -10.76 -2.69
CA ASN A 42 2.87 -10.27 -2.30
C ASN A 42 3.01 -8.78 -2.69
N PRO A 43 3.37 -7.87 -1.76
CA PRO A 43 3.63 -6.49 -2.10
C PRO A 43 4.74 -6.40 -3.16
N ASN A 44 4.51 -5.62 -4.22
CA ASN A 44 5.48 -5.49 -5.30
C ASN A 44 6.67 -4.61 -4.88
N VAL A 45 7.72 -4.58 -5.72
CA VAL A 45 8.93 -3.77 -5.52
C VAL A 45 8.60 -2.28 -5.28
N ILE A 46 7.57 -1.74 -5.95
CA ILE A 46 7.15 -0.35 -5.78
C ILE A 46 6.63 -0.10 -4.35
N THR A 47 5.86 -1.05 -3.82
CA THR A 47 5.25 -0.94 -2.49
C THR A 47 6.32 -1.04 -1.39
N SER A 48 7.30 -1.91 -1.59
CA SER A 48 8.47 -2.03 -0.70
C SER A 48 9.34 -0.78 -0.72
N ASN A 49 9.63 -0.21 -1.90
CA ASN A 49 10.40 1.03 -2.03
C ASN A 49 9.72 2.22 -1.36
N ILE A 50 8.39 2.30 -1.43
CA ILE A 50 7.60 3.33 -0.75
C ILE A 50 7.79 3.25 0.77
N ILE A 51 7.70 2.04 1.35
CA ILE A 51 7.91 1.83 2.79
C ILE A 51 9.33 2.23 3.19
N ILE A 52 10.34 1.83 2.41
CA ILE A 52 11.75 2.15 2.67
C ILE A 52 11.98 3.67 2.65
N ASP A 53 11.47 4.37 1.62
CA ASP A 53 11.60 5.84 1.52
C ASP A 53 10.87 6.54 2.67
N SER A 54 9.68 6.04 3.04
CA SER A 54 8.91 6.55 4.18
C SER A 54 9.62 6.33 5.53
N LEU A 55 10.27 5.19 5.75
CA LEU A 55 11.04 4.91 6.96
C LEU A 55 12.31 5.78 7.03
N TYR A 56 12.99 5.95 5.90
CA TYR A 56 14.15 6.84 5.78
C TYR A 56 13.77 8.29 6.09
N LYS A 57 12.66 8.79 5.54
CA LYS A 57 12.14 10.15 5.82
C LYS A 57 11.73 10.35 7.29
N LYS A 58 11.21 9.31 7.95
CA LYS A 58 10.90 9.35 9.39
C LYS A 58 12.15 9.24 10.29
N GLY A 59 13.35 9.00 9.72
CA GLY A 59 14.58 8.78 10.49
C GLY A 59 14.56 7.48 11.30
N LEU A 60 13.76 6.50 10.87
CA LEU A 60 13.60 5.20 11.53
C LEU A 60 14.48 4.11 10.92
N LEU A 61 15.39 4.50 10.02
CA LEU A 61 16.29 3.65 9.24
C LEU A 61 17.66 4.34 9.17
#